data_AF-A0A2W4TS25-F1
#
_entry.id   AF-A0A2W4TS25-F1
#
_cell.length_a   1.000
_cell.length_b   1.000
_cell.length_c   1.000
_cell.angle_alpha   90.00
_cell.angle_beta   90.00
_cell.angle_gamma   90.00
#
_symmetry.space_group_name_H-M   'P 1'
#
loop_
_entity.id
_entity.type
_entity.pdbx_description
1 polymer ?
#
loop_
_entity_poly.entity_id
_entity_poly.type
_entity_poly.pdbx_seq_one_letter_code
_entity_poly.pdbx_strand_id
1 'polypeptide(L)'
;MLWRAGEPRPWLVRVVNHGADSIVVFLEGCLEVRRVGDVGPGKTRLFPLPQGLIVYEDGLRMHVVRGAGTSQPDVVVMPIPVDTARVLQLEVPEEHPPCPAEVFVDGKPPKGDTLPAIGAGIVRMEYYHPWARPPGMEGECAAINLVTRRQRPD
;
A
#
# COMPACT_ATOMS: atom_id res chain seq x y z
N MET A 1 -9.54 -18.08 0.41
CA MET A 1 -11.01 -18.09 0.20
C MET A 1 -11.37 -16.75 -0.43
N LEU A 2 -11.83 -16.73 -1.68
CA LEU A 2 -12.29 -15.49 -2.34
C LEU A 2 -13.74 -15.25 -1.92
N TRP A 3 -14.06 -14.08 -1.34
CA TRP A 3 -15.43 -13.74 -0.92
C TRP A 3 -16.41 -13.84 -2.10
N ARG A 4 -17.50 -14.58 -1.92
CA ARG A 4 -18.56 -14.69 -2.94
C ARG A 4 -19.52 -13.51 -2.85
N ALA A 5 -20.22 -13.24 -3.95
CA ALA A 5 -21.29 -12.24 -3.96
C ALA A 5 -22.34 -12.54 -2.88
N GLY A 6 -22.59 -11.58 -1.98
CA GLY A 6 -23.53 -11.72 -0.86
C GLY A 6 -22.93 -12.20 0.46
N GLU A 7 -21.67 -12.63 0.49
CA GLU A 7 -21.00 -12.98 1.74
C GLU A 7 -20.58 -11.73 2.54
N PRO A 8 -20.60 -11.80 3.88
CA PRO A 8 -20.18 -10.69 4.72
C PRO A 8 -18.71 -10.36 4.46
N ARG A 9 -18.48 -9.13 4.00
CA ARG A 9 -17.17 -8.59 3.69
C ARG A 9 -16.69 -7.70 4.83
N PRO A 10 -15.39 -7.62 5.12
CA PRO A 10 -14.86 -6.64 6.04
C PRO A 10 -15.09 -5.22 5.53
N TRP A 11 -15.39 -4.34 6.47
CA TRP A 11 -15.62 -2.92 6.20
C TRP A 11 -14.58 -2.04 6.89
N LEU A 12 -13.83 -2.61 7.84
CA LEU A 12 -12.81 -1.92 8.60
C LEU A 12 -11.53 -2.73 8.63
N VAL A 13 -10.41 -2.01 8.71
CA VAL A 13 -9.12 -2.55 9.12
C VAL A 13 -8.67 -1.84 10.39
N ARG A 14 -8.32 -2.63 11.40
CA ARG A 14 -7.65 -2.20 12.62
C ARG A 14 -6.15 -2.34 12.39
N VAL A 15 -5.45 -1.21 12.35
CA VAL A 15 -4.00 -1.17 12.22
C VAL A 15 -3.40 -0.90 13.59
N VAL A 16 -2.54 -1.80 14.05
CA VAL A 16 -1.77 -1.69 15.29
C VAL A 16 -0.32 -1.46 14.92
N ASN A 17 0.21 -0.27 15.23
CA ASN A 17 1.60 0.07 15.03
C ASN A 17 2.38 -0.17 16.32
N HIS A 18 3.15 -1.26 16.38
CA HIS A 18 4.07 -1.53 17.49
C HIS A 18 5.43 -0.84 17.32
N GLY A 19 5.68 -0.22 16.17
CA GLY A 19 6.95 0.45 15.86
C GLY A 19 7.12 1.83 16.48
N ALA A 20 8.37 2.30 16.42
CA ALA A 20 8.80 3.61 16.90
C ALA A 20 8.53 4.75 15.89
N ASP A 21 8.27 4.42 14.62
CA ASP A 21 8.00 5.38 13.55
C ASP A 21 6.51 5.52 13.25
N SER A 22 6.12 6.67 12.71
CA SER A 22 4.80 6.81 12.08
C SER A 22 4.75 6.00 10.79
N ILE A 23 3.60 5.37 10.54
CA ILE A 23 3.36 4.59 9.34
C ILE A 23 2.23 5.17 8.50
N VAL A 24 2.33 5.00 7.20
CA VAL A 24 1.29 5.31 6.21
C VAL A 24 0.92 4.00 5.52
N VAL A 25 -0.38 3.73 5.44
CA VAL A 25 -0.89 2.47 4.89
C VAL A 25 -1.59 2.73 3.57
N PHE A 26 -1.23 1.93 2.56
CA PHE A 26 -1.89 1.87 1.28
C PHE A 26 -2.45 0.47 1.02
N LEU A 27 -3.52 0.39 0.25
CA LEU A 27 -4.20 -0.85 -0.08
C LEU A 27 -4.20 -1.08 -1.59
N GLU A 28 -3.80 -2.26 -2.01
CA GLU A 28 -3.78 -2.64 -3.43
C GLU A 28 -5.21 -2.88 -3.97
N GLY A 29 -5.51 -2.31 -5.13
CA GLY A 29 -6.81 -2.43 -5.81
C GLY A 29 -6.65 -2.65 -7.33
N CYS A 30 -7.75 -2.96 -8.03
CA CYS A 30 -7.70 -3.38 -9.45
C CYS A 30 -7.14 -2.33 -10.41
N LEU A 31 -7.45 -1.07 -10.15
CA LEU A 31 -7.12 0.04 -11.04
C LEU A 31 -6.17 1.04 -10.38
N GLU A 32 -6.07 0.99 -9.06
CA GLU A 32 -5.35 1.96 -8.25
C GLU A 32 -4.95 1.32 -6.92
N VAL A 33 -3.86 1.81 -6.37
CA VAL A 33 -3.50 1.66 -4.96
C VAL A 33 -4.16 2.83 -4.20
N ARG A 34 -4.73 2.60 -3.03
CA ARG A 34 -5.45 3.65 -2.28
C ARG A 34 -4.80 3.94 -0.95
N ARG A 35 -4.56 5.23 -0.62
CA ARG A 35 -4.13 5.60 0.74
C ARG A 35 -5.27 5.37 1.72
N VAL A 36 -5.01 4.57 2.74
CA VAL A 36 -5.97 4.22 3.79
C VAL A 36 -5.87 5.17 4.98
N GLY A 37 -4.64 5.49 5.41
CA GLY A 37 -4.42 6.44 6.49
C GLY A 37 -3.09 6.28 7.20
N ASP A 38 -2.93 7.06 8.26
CA ASP A 38 -1.68 7.19 9.01
C ASP A 38 -1.86 6.77 10.46
N VAL A 39 -0.86 6.08 11.00
CA VAL A 39 -0.83 5.60 12.39
C VAL A 39 0.49 6.02 13.04
N GLY A 40 0.40 6.79 14.11
CA GLY A 40 1.58 7.19 14.89
C GLY A 40 2.24 6.03 15.65
N PRO A 41 3.43 6.25 16.23
CA PRO A 41 4.17 5.24 16.97
C PRO A 41 3.38 4.70 18.17
N GLY A 42 3.38 3.38 18.36
CA GLY A 42 2.68 2.72 19.47
C GLY A 42 1.15 2.92 19.47
N LYS A 43 0.55 3.38 18.35
CA LYS A 43 -0.89 3.66 18.26
C LYS A 43 -1.65 2.57 17.53
N THR A 44 -2.93 2.47 17.85
CA THR A 44 -3.91 1.69 17.09
C THR A 44 -4.90 2.63 16.45
N ARG A 45 -5.27 2.39 15.18
CA ARG A 45 -6.36 3.10 14.50
C ARG A 45 -7.23 2.15 13.69
N LEU A 46 -8.47 2.58 13.46
CA LEU A 46 -9.44 1.92 12.60
C LEU A 46 -9.63 2.76 11.34
N PHE A 47 -9.64 2.09 10.18
CA PHE A 47 -9.88 2.74 8.89
C PHE A 47 -10.97 2.02 8.11
N PRO A 48 -11.80 2.76 7.36
CA PRO A 48 -12.73 2.15 6.42
C PRO A 48 -11.98 1.47 5.28
N LEU A 49 -12.38 0.25 4.96
CA LEU A 49 -11.95 -0.43 3.75
C LEU A 49 -12.78 0.06 2.55
N PRO A 50 -12.16 0.21 1.37
CA PRO A 50 -12.89 0.58 0.17
C PRO A 50 -13.84 -0.53 -0.29
N GLN A 51 -14.88 -0.15 -1.03
CA GLN A 51 -15.87 -1.08 -1.59
C GLN A 51 -15.31 -1.97 -2.72
N GLY A 52 -14.21 -1.60 -3.36
CA GLY A 52 -13.46 -2.47 -4.28
C GLY A 52 -12.20 -3.00 -3.59
N LEU A 53 -12.16 -4.30 -3.29
CA LEU A 53 -10.99 -4.98 -2.71
C LEU A 53 -10.59 -6.10 -3.66
N ILE A 54 -9.29 -6.26 -3.88
CA ILE A 54 -8.74 -7.47 -4.48
C ILE A 54 -8.28 -8.38 -3.35
N VAL A 55 -8.68 -9.64 -3.41
CA VAL A 55 -8.13 -10.70 -2.58
C VAL A 55 -7.14 -11.49 -3.42
N TYR A 56 -5.89 -11.51 -2.99
CA TYR A 56 -4.83 -12.34 -3.54
C TYR A 56 -4.82 -13.71 -2.84
N GLU A 57 -3.98 -14.65 -3.32
CA GLU A 57 -3.86 -15.98 -2.70
C GLU A 57 -3.46 -15.90 -1.22
N ASP A 58 -2.66 -14.91 -0.85
CA ASP A 58 -2.16 -14.64 0.50
C ASP A 58 -3.05 -13.68 1.33
N GLY A 59 -4.11 -13.11 0.75
CA GLY A 59 -5.06 -12.21 1.43
C GLY A 59 -5.16 -10.82 0.81
N LEU A 60 -5.49 -9.81 1.62
CA LEU A 60 -5.41 -8.40 1.18
C LEU A 60 -3.97 -7.92 1.34
N ARG A 61 -3.39 -7.34 0.29
CA ARG A 61 -2.04 -6.78 0.35
C ARG A 61 -2.10 -5.31 0.75
N MET A 62 -1.44 -4.98 1.86
CA MET A 62 -1.26 -3.61 2.30
C MET A 62 0.20 -3.21 2.19
N HIS A 63 0.47 -2.07 1.59
CA HIS A 63 1.80 -1.46 1.59
C HIS A 63 1.90 -0.56 2.81
N VAL A 64 2.89 -0.83 3.66
CA VAL A 64 3.16 -0.09 4.89
C VAL A 64 4.44 0.70 4.69
N VAL A 65 4.31 2.02 4.59
CA VAL A 65 5.44 2.96 4.49
C VAL A 65 5.77 3.48 5.87
N ARG A 66 6.97 3.19 6.36
CA ARG A 66 7.49 3.64 7.66
C ARG A 66 8.42 4.83 7.46
N GLY A 67 8.39 5.80 8.36
CA GLY A 67 9.22 7.00 8.24
C GLY A 67 8.88 7.82 6.99
N ALA A 68 7.60 7.85 6.61
CA ALA A 68 7.12 8.70 5.52
C ALA A 68 7.56 10.16 5.73
N GLY A 69 8.23 10.75 4.73
CA GLY A 69 8.79 12.10 4.82
C GLY A 69 10.24 12.17 5.32
N THR A 70 10.87 11.03 5.60
CA THR A 70 12.33 10.94 5.82
C THR A 70 13.07 10.75 4.49
N SER A 71 14.40 10.87 4.51
CA SER A 71 15.25 10.65 3.34
C SER A 71 15.33 9.19 2.89
N GLN A 72 14.93 8.24 3.73
CA GLN A 72 14.98 6.80 3.46
C GLN A 72 13.77 6.11 4.10
N PRO A 73 12.56 6.26 3.51
CA PRO A 73 11.40 5.51 3.98
C PRO A 73 11.63 4.01 3.76
N ASP A 74 11.08 3.21 4.67
CA ASP A 74 11.06 1.74 4.57
C ASP A 74 9.66 1.30 4.12
N VAL A 75 9.58 0.34 3.20
CA VAL A 75 8.29 -0.19 2.76
C VAL A 75 8.25 -1.69 2.81
N VAL A 76 7.18 -2.19 3.43
CA VAL A 76 6.88 -3.61 3.51
C VAL A 76 5.48 -3.86 2.95
N VAL A 77 5.35 -4.90 2.14
CA VAL A 77 4.04 -5.42 1.73
C VAL A 77 3.61 -6.47 2.74
N MET A 78 2.52 -6.22 3.44
CA MET A 78 1.98 -7.10 4.46
C MET A 78 0.66 -7.71 3.96
N PRO A 79 0.57 -9.04 3.83
CA PRO A 79 -0.69 -9.70 3.58
C PRO A 79 -1.52 -9.74 4.87
N ILE A 80 -2.81 -9.40 4.75
CA ILE A 80 -3.79 -9.56 5.82
C ILE A 80 -4.70 -10.71 5.43
N PRO A 81 -4.70 -11.80 6.22
CA PRO A 81 -5.62 -12.91 6.00
C PRO A 81 -7.06 -12.42 5.96
N VAL A 82 -7.75 -12.89 4.93
CA VAL A 82 -9.16 -12.62 4.71
C VAL A 82 -9.97 -13.75 5.33
N ASP A 83 -10.79 -13.42 6.33
CA ASP A 83 -11.74 -14.32 6.97
C ASP A 83 -13.17 -13.75 6.92
N THR A 84 -14.07 -14.26 7.77
CA THR A 84 -15.45 -13.77 7.89
C THR A 84 -15.57 -12.56 8.83
N ALA A 85 -14.45 -12.03 9.33
CA ALA A 85 -14.48 -10.90 10.24
C ALA A 85 -14.94 -9.62 9.52
N ARG A 86 -15.73 -8.82 10.22
CA ARG A 86 -16.13 -7.48 9.75
C ARG A 86 -15.00 -6.46 9.88
N VAL A 87 -14.05 -6.75 10.77
CA VAL A 87 -12.88 -5.91 11.08
C VAL A 87 -11.65 -6.78 10.93
N LEU A 88 -10.84 -6.49 9.92
CA LEU A 88 -9.54 -7.14 9.75
C LEU A 88 -8.51 -6.51 10.68
N GLN A 89 -7.45 -7.24 11.01
CA GLN A 89 -6.37 -6.75 11.85
C GLN A 89 -5.04 -6.81 11.11
N LEU A 90 -4.34 -5.68 11.08
CA LEU A 90 -2.95 -5.56 10.64
C LEU A 90 -2.09 -5.22 11.85
N GLU A 91 -1.12 -6.06 12.15
CA GLU A 91 -0.11 -5.80 13.17
C GLU A 91 1.20 -5.46 12.49
N VAL A 92 1.69 -4.23 12.71
CA VAL A 92 2.97 -3.78 12.20
C VAL A 92 3.99 -3.96 13.33
N PRO A 93 4.94 -4.92 13.22
CA PRO A 93 5.84 -5.26 14.30
C PRO A 93 6.88 -4.16 14.55
N GLU A 94 7.39 -4.12 15.78
CA GLU A 94 8.44 -3.20 16.23
C GLU A 94 9.73 -3.37 15.43
N GLU A 95 10.19 -4.61 15.30
CA GLU A 95 11.35 -4.96 14.51
C GLU A 95 10.93 -5.52 13.15
N HIS A 96 11.35 -4.81 12.10
CA HIS A 96 11.40 -5.39 10.76
C HIS A 96 12.74 -4.96 10.17
N PRO A 97 13.49 -5.87 9.53
CA PRO A 97 14.74 -5.47 8.89
C PRO A 97 14.43 -4.36 7.87
N PRO A 98 15.12 -3.21 7.94
CA PRO A 98 14.87 -2.13 7.01
C PRO A 98 15.21 -2.62 5.61
N CYS A 99 14.26 -2.50 4.70
CA CYS A 99 14.47 -2.68 3.28
C CYS A 99 14.49 -1.27 2.67
N PRO A 100 15.65 -0.57 2.69
CA PRO A 100 15.71 0.79 2.18
C PRO A 100 15.27 0.77 0.72
N ALA A 101 14.13 1.40 0.48
CA ALA A 101 13.49 1.46 -0.80
C ALA A 101 13.05 2.90 -1.04
N GLU A 102 13.42 3.44 -2.19
CA GLU A 102 12.82 4.67 -2.64
C GLU A 102 11.42 4.35 -3.14
N VAL A 103 10.45 5.06 -2.57
CA VAL A 103 9.06 4.95 -2.97
C VAL A 103 8.82 5.92 -4.11
N PHE A 104 8.11 5.48 -5.14
CA PHE A 104 7.57 6.38 -6.16
C PHE A 104 6.06 6.20 -6.22
N VAL A 105 5.34 7.33 -6.21
CA VAL A 105 3.89 7.43 -6.32
C VAL A 105 3.58 8.10 -7.64
N ASP A 106 2.87 7.40 -8.53
CA ASP A 106 2.59 7.83 -9.90
C ASP A 106 3.86 8.31 -10.64
N GLY A 107 4.95 7.57 -10.44
CA GLY A 107 6.27 7.84 -11.04
C GLY A 107 7.05 8.99 -10.40
N LYS A 108 6.63 9.53 -9.25
CA LYS A 108 7.30 10.65 -8.57
C LYS A 108 7.74 10.28 -7.15
N PRO A 109 8.90 10.77 -6.67
CA PRO A 109 9.30 10.59 -5.28
C PRO A 109 8.32 11.35 -4.36
N PRO A 110 7.87 10.76 -3.25
CA PRO A 110 7.07 11.45 -2.26
C PRO A 110 7.94 12.51 -1.57
N LYS A 111 7.63 13.79 -1.78
CA LYS A 111 8.16 14.86 -0.93
C LYS A 111 7.33 14.87 0.36
N GLY A 112 7.93 15.27 1.49
CA GLY A 112 7.35 15.15 2.84
C GLY A 112 5.89 15.62 2.99
N ASP A 113 5.44 16.57 2.16
CA ASP A 113 4.05 17.09 2.15
C ASP A 113 3.15 16.55 1.01
N THR A 114 3.68 15.71 0.10
CA THR A 114 3.00 15.30 -1.15
C THR A 114 2.59 13.83 -1.18
N LEU A 115 2.42 13.18 -0.02
CA LEU A 115 1.71 11.90 -0.03
C LEU A 115 0.24 12.13 -0.42
N PRO A 116 -0.35 11.26 -1.27
CA PRO A 116 -1.74 11.40 -1.71
C PRO A 116 -2.68 11.57 -0.53
N ALA A 117 -3.76 12.35 -0.62
CA ALA A 117 -4.71 12.46 0.50
C ALA A 117 -5.32 11.09 0.89
N ILE A 118 -5.82 10.95 2.12
CA ILE A 118 -6.56 9.75 2.53
C ILE A 118 -7.75 9.53 1.57
N GLY A 119 -7.89 8.31 1.08
CA GLY A 119 -8.90 7.95 0.08
C GLY A 119 -8.52 8.26 -1.36
N ALA A 120 -7.40 8.97 -1.61
CA ALA A 120 -6.89 9.15 -2.96
C ALA A 120 -6.42 7.82 -3.55
N GLY A 121 -6.87 7.56 -4.77
CA GLY A 121 -6.34 6.51 -5.62
C GLY A 121 -5.09 7.00 -6.34
N ILE A 122 -4.06 6.17 -6.36
CA ILE A 122 -2.86 6.36 -7.17
C ILE A 122 -2.78 5.21 -8.17
N VAL A 123 -2.41 5.54 -9.41
CA VAL A 123 -2.35 4.59 -10.51
C VAL A 123 -1.24 3.57 -10.27
N ARG A 124 -0.11 4.01 -9.68
CA ARG A 124 1.06 3.16 -9.50
C ARG A 124 1.87 3.54 -8.26
N MET A 125 2.29 2.50 -7.52
CA MET A 125 3.23 2.62 -6.41
C MET A 125 4.40 1.68 -6.67
N GLU A 126 5.61 2.22 -6.70
CA GLU A 126 6.84 1.49 -7.02
C GLU A 126 7.84 1.57 -5.89
N TYR A 127 8.66 0.52 -5.77
CA TYR A 127 9.70 0.39 -4.77
C TYR A 127 11.00 0.01 -5.46
N TYR A 128 12.02 0.83 -5.30
CA TYR A 128 13.34 0.55 -5.84
C TYR A 128 14.36 0.53 -4.72
N HIS A 129 15.15 -0.55 -4.64
CA HIS A 129 16.40 -0.47 -3.90
C HIS A 129 17.34 0.55 -4.57
N PRO A 130 18.15 1.30 -3.79
CA PRO A 130 19.05 2.30 -4.35
C PRO A 130 19.95 1.77 -5.48
N TRP A 131 20.39 0.52 -5.40
CA TRP A 131 21.23 -0.13 -6.42
C TRP A 131 20.46 -0.78 -7.58
N ALA A 132 19.14 -0.89 -7.49
CA ALA A 132 18.28 -1.50 -8.51
C ALA A 132 17.44 -0.45 -9.27
N ARG A 133 17.74 0.84 -9.09
CA ARG A 133 17.03 1.94 -9.75
C ARG A 133 17.23 1.85 -11.28
N PRO A 134 16.15 1.90 -12.08
CA PRO A 134 16.26 1.98 -13.53
C PRO A 134 17.06 3.21 -13.97
N PRO A 135 17.96 3.08 -14.97
CA PRO A 135 18.62 4.24 -15.59
C PRO A 135 17.59 5.22 -16.16
N GLY A 136 17.75 6.53 -15.89
CA GLY A 136 16.84 7.58 -16.39
C GLY A 136 15.71 8.00 -15.45
N MET A 137 15.61 7.43 -14.24
CA MET A 137 14.76 7.95 -13.15
C MET A 137 15.35 9.16 -12.41
N GLU A 138 16.47 9.68 -12.90
CA GLU A 138 17.11 10.90 -12.42
C GLU A 138 16.44 12.12 -13.08
N GLY A 139 15.46 12.71 -12.40
CA GLY A 139 14.98 14.07 -12.72
C GLY A 139 13.61 14.21 -13.39
N GLU A 140 13.09 13.20 -14.10
CA GLU A 140 11.69 13.11 -14.59
C GLU A 140 11.57 11.82 -15.40
N CYS A 141 10.55 10.98 -15.17
CA CYS A 141 10.52 9.63 -15.75
C CYS A 141 9.33 9.36 -16.69
N ALA A 142 9.65 8.60 -17.74
CA ALA A 142 8.77 8.16 -18.82
C ALA A 142 7.68 7.18 -18.36
N ALA A 143 6.52 7.30 -18.99
CA ALA A 143 5.41 6.37 -18.88
C ALA A 143 5.83 4.95 -19.25
N ILE A 144 6.01 4.08 -18.26
CA ILE A 144 5.95 2.64 -18.50
C ILE A 144 4.49 2.31 -18.77
N ASN A 145 4.13 2.31 -20.05
CA ASN A 145 2.89 1.73 -20.55
C ASN A 145 2.90 0.24 -20.19
N LEU A 146 2.27 -0.12 -19.08
CA LEU A 146 1.69 -1.44 -18.95
C LEU A 146 0.52 -1.50 -19.93
N VAL A 147 0.84 -1.93 -21.16
CA VAL A 147 -0.16 -2.32 -22.16
C VAL A 147 -0.91 -3.51 -21.58
N THR A 148 -2.00 -3.27 -20.87
CA THR A 148 -3.07 -4.27 -20.79
C THR A 148 -3.66 -4.35 -22.19
N ARG A 149 -3.17 -5.30 -23.01
CA ARG A 149 -3.90 -5.72 -24.21
C ARG A 149 -5.29 -6.16 -23.72
N ARG A 150 -6.32 -5.35 -24.00
CA ARG A 150 -7.67 -5.90 -24.11
C ARG A 150 -7.64 -6.85 -25.31
N GLN A 151 -7.47 -8.14 -25.07
CA GLN A 151 -8.05 -9.11 -26.00
C GLN A 151 -9.57 -8.93 -25.87
N ARG A 152 -10.16 -8.29 -26.89
CA ARG A 152 -11.59 -8.44 -27.16
C ARG A 152 -11.78 -9.91 -27.59
N PRO A 153 -12.75 -10.64 -27.02
CA PRO A 153 -13.33 -11.77 -27.73
C PRO A 153 -14.21 -11.22 -28.86
N ASP A 154 -13.97 -11.76 -30.06
CA ASP A 154 -14.70 -11.71 -31.34
C ASP A 154 -15.65 -10.53 -31.63
#